data_AF-A0A2S5X002-F1
#
_entry.id   AF-A0A2S5X002-F1
#
_cell.length_a   1.000
_cell.length_b   1.000
_cell.length_c   1.000
_cell.angle_alpha   90.00
_cell.angle_beta   90.00
_cell.angle_gamma   90.00
#
_symmetry.space_group_name_H-M   'P 1'
#
loop_
_entity.id
_entity.type
_entity.pdbx_description
1 polymer ?
#
loop_
_entity_poly.entity_id
_entity_poly.type
_entity_poly.pdbx_seq_one_letter_code
_entity_poly.pdbx_strand_id
1 'polypeptide(L)'
;MSEQQQFGSEDDAPHGVGPWPGGREDWPEGPWFDAELLEHGDRRNVIDRYRYWSMDAIVADLDTKRHAFHVAIENWQHDMNIGSIVRSANAFAADTVHIVGRRRWNKRGAMVTDRYQHVVHHETVEAFIAWARSEDMPVLAIDNVPGCVPIETYELPERCVLLFGQEGPGVSAEAVEVSDAVLEISQFGSTRSINASAAAAVAMHTWVLQHVDFA
;
A
#
# COMPACT_ATOMS: atom_id res chain seq x y z
N MET A 1 -7.99 29.26 41.15
CA MET A 1 -8.43 29.62 39.79
C MET A 1 -7.53 28.84 38.84
N SER A 2 -8.01 27.72 38.32
CA SER A 2 -7.25 26.83 37.43
C SER A 2 -7.74 27.07 36.00
N GLU A 3 -6.86 27.57 35.14
CA GLU A 3 -7.09 27.65 33.70
C GLU A 3 -7.23 26.23 33.15
N GLN A 4 -8.41 25.91 32.62
CA GLN A 4 -8.61 24.75 31.77
C GLN A 4 -8.00 25.08 30.40
N GLN A 5 -6.90 24.41 30.07
CA GLN A 5 -6.43 24.36 28.68
C GLN A 5 -7.49 23.68 27.84
N GLN A 6 -8.08 24.47 26.95
CA GLN A 6 -9.01 24.04 25.94
C GLN A 6 -8.23 23.19 24.93
N PHE A 7 -8.37 21.85 25.02
CA PHE A 7 -7.88 20.97 23.96
C PHE A 7 -8.63 21.32 22.68
N GLY A 8 -7.91 21.87 21.70
CA GLY A 8 -8.42 22.01 20.34
C GLY A 8 -8.83 20.63 19.82
N SER A 9 -9.99 20.56 19.17
CA SER A 9 -10.46 19.37 18.48
C SER A 9 -9.43 18.90 17.44
N GLU A 10 -9.14 17.60 17.38
CA GLU A 10 -8.20 16.94 16.45
C GLU A 10 -8.57 17.05 14.94
N ASP A 11 -9.40 18.01 14.54
CA ASP A 11 -9.94 18.15 13.17
C ASP A 11 -9.29 19.28 12.34
N ASP A 12 -8.16 19.84 12.80
CA ASP A 12 -7.53 21.03 12.22
C ASP A 12 -6.10 20.76 11.68
N ALA A 13 -5.93 19.73 10.83
CA ALA A 13 -4.67 19.48 10.12
C ALA A 13 -4.62 20.22 8.75
N PRO A 14 -3.54 20.95 8.42
CA PRO A 14 -3.47 21.94 7.33
C PRO A 14 -3.07 21.32 5.97
N HIS A 15 -3.73 20.25 5.52
CA HIS A 15 -3.35 19.57 4.28
C HIS A 15 -4.48 19.60 3.25
N GLY A 16 -4.35 20.51 2.29
CA GLY A 16 -5.29 20.71 1.19
C GLY A 16 -5.10 22.09 0.59
N VAL A 17 -5.70 22.30 -0.57
CA VAL A 17 -5.73 23.59 -1.26
C VAL A 17 -7.18 24.09 -1.31
N GLY A 18 -7.36 25.41 -1.24
CA GLY A 18 -8.66 26.05 -1.44
C GLY A 18 -9.12 25.95 -2.91
N PRO A 19 -10.22 26.61 -3.27
CA PRO A 19 -10.63 26.77 -4.66
C PRO A 19 -9.50 27.28 -5.54
N TRP A 20 -9.57 26.96 -6.84
CA TRP A 20 -8.59 27.44 -7.80
C TRP A 20 -8.50 28.98 -7.76
N PRO A 21 -7.29 29.55 -7.66
CA PRO A 21 -7.13 31.00 -7.56
C PRO A 21 -7.62 31.69 -8.84
N GLY A 22 -8.28 32.85 -8.68
CA GLY A 22 -8.83 33.60 -9.82
C GLY A 22 -10.25 33.21 -10.23
N GLY A 23 -10.78 32.11 -9.69
CA GLY A 23 -12.14 31.65 -9.98
C GLY A 23 -12.27 30.99 -11.35
N ARG A 24 -13.52 30.80 -11.81
CA ARG A 24 -13.83 30.00 -13.02
C ARG A 24 -13.17 30.52 -14.31
N GLU A 25 -12.90 31.81 -14.40
CA GLU A 25 -12.29 32.44 -15.58
C GLU A 25 -10.82 32.03 -15.74
N ASP A 26 -10.15 31.67 -14.63
CA ASP A 26 -8.74 31.29 -14.59
C ASP A 26 -8.54 29.77 -14.45
N TRP A 27 -9.61 28.97 -14.53
CA TRP A 27 -9.51 27.51 -14.43
C TRP A 27 -8.60 26.93 -15.53
N PRO A 28 -7.75 25.95 -15.18
CA PRO A 28 -6.84 25.36 -16.13
C PRO A 28 -7.61 24.46 -17.11
N GLU A 29 -7.20 24.44 -18.36
CA GLU A 29 -7.73 23.52 -19.36
C GLU A 29 -7.09 22.13 -19.21
N GLY A 30 -7.88 21.07 -19.37
CA GLY A 30 -7.38 19.71 -19.43
C GLY A 30 -8.42 18.66 -19.02
N PRO A 31 -8.41 17.47 -19.64
CA PRO A 31 -9.37 16.41 -19.33
C PRO A 31 -9.15 15.75 -17.96
N TRP A 32 -8.00 16.00 -17.32
CA TRP A 32 -7.66 15.43 -16.02
C TRP A 32 -8.19 16.25 -14.84
N PHE A 33 -8.59 17.51 -15.03
CA PHE A 33 -9.10 18.34 -13.93
C PHE A 33 -10.56 18.02 -13.59
N ASP A 34 -10.87 18.08 -12.30
CA ASP A 34 -12.20 17.90 -11.75
C ASP A 34 -12.80 19.27 -11.37
N ALA A 35 -13.94 19.62 -11.98
CA ALA A 35 -14.58 20.91 -11.79
C ALA A 35 -15.03 21.17 -10.34
N GLU A 36 -15.45 20.14 -9.60
CA GLU A 36 -15.87 20.29 -8.20
C GLU A 36 -14.66 20.61 -7.32
N LEU A 37 -13.51 20.00 -7.59
CA LEU A 37 -12.29 20.28 -6.86
C LEU A 37 -11.74 21.67 -7.19
N LEU A 38 -11.84 22.11 -8.45
CA LEU A 38 -11.46 23.47 -8.83
C LEU A 38 -12.36 24.52 -8.16
N GLU A 39 -13.66 24.26 -8.03
CA GLU A 39 -14.63 25.17 -7.42
C GLU A 39 -14.51 25.23 -5.89
N HIS A 40 -14.30 24.10 -5.24
CA HIS A 40 -14.43 23.98 -3.77
C HIS A 40 -13.11 23.73 -3.04
N GLY A 41 -12.05 23.47 -3.80
CA GLY A 41 -10.75 23.09 -3.28
C GLY A 41 -10.58 21.58 -3.14
N ASP A 42 -9.33 21.18 -2.91
CA ASP A 42 -8.92 19.78 -2.84
C ASP A 42 -8.22 19.48 -1.52
N ARG A 43 -8.94 18.80 -0.62
CA ARG A 43 -8.46 18.37 0.71
C ARG A 43 -8.01 16.92 0.75
N ARG A 44 -7.91 16.24 -0.39
CA ARG A 44 -7.55 14.81 -0.44
C ARG A 44 -6.08 14.61 -0.04
N ASN A 45 -5.71 13.40 0.38
CA ASN A 45 -4.32 13.06 0.68
C ASN A 45 -3.56 12.67 -0.60
N VAL A 46 -3.30 13.66 -1.46
CA VAL A 46 -2.53 13.52 -2.70
C VAL A 46 -1.39 14.53 -2.74
N ILE A 47 -0.31 14.22 -3.45
CA ILE A 47 0.79 15.17 -3.68
C ILE A 47 0.34 16.34 -4.55
N ASP A 48 1.07 17.45 -4.47
CA ASP A 48 0.68 18.72 -5.13
C ASP A 48 0.44 18.61 -6.64
N ARG A 49 1.21 17.75 -7.33
CA ARG A 49 1.06 17.50 -8.77
C ARG A 49 -0.36 17.02 -9.13
N TYR A 50 -1.03 16.28 -8.26
CA TYR A 50 -2.35 15.71 -8.52
C TYR A 50 -3.51 16.54 -7.94
N ARG A 51 -3.21 17.74 -7.42
CA ARG A 51 -4.25 18.61 -6.90
C ARG A 51 -5.22 18.96 -8.01
N TYR A 52 -6.51 18.91 -7.67
CA TYR A 52 -7.63 19.14 -8.57
C TYR A 52 -7.80 18.11 -9.68
N TRP A 53 -6.96 17.08 -9.76
CA TRP A 53 -7.16 16.02 -10.76
C TRP A 53 -8.30 15.10 -10.35
N SER A 54 -9.07 14.64 -11.31
CA SER A 54 -10.06 13.59 -11.10
C SER A 54 -9.35 12.32 -10.63
N MET A 55 -10.07 11.49 -9.89
CA MET A 55 -9.52 10.23 -9.37
C MET A 55 -9.05 9.31 -10.51
N ASP A 56 -9.83 9.21 -11.58
CA ASP A 56 -9.51 8.38 -12.75
C ASP A 56 -8.25 8.88 -13.47
N ALA A 57 -8.04 10.21 -13.54
CA ALA A 57 -6.82 10.77 -14.11
C ALA A 57 -5.58 10.47 -13.28
N ILE A 58 -5.70 10.48 -11.94
CA ILE A 58 -4.61 10.09 -11.04
C ILE A 58 -4.28 8.60 -11.23
N VAL A 59 -5.30 7.73 -11.28
CA VAL A 59 -5.10 6.29 -11.53
C VAL A 59 -4.41 6.07 -12.87
N ALA A 60 -4.88 6.72 -13.94
CA ALA A 60 -4.28 6.60 -15.26
C ALA A 60 -2.81 7.07 -15.30
N ASP A 61 -2.45 8.17 -14.64
CA ASP A 61 -1.04 8.62 -14.57
C ASP A 61 -0.19 7.65 -13.72
N LEU A 62 -0.72 7.13 -12.62
CA LEU A 62 -0.04 6.10 -11.82
C LEU A 62 0.23 4.84 -12.64
N ASP A 63 -0.73 4.36 -13.43
CA ASP A 63 -0.61 3.14 -14.24
C ASP A 63 0.50 3.24 -15.31
N THR A 64 0.94 4.44 -15.68
CA THR A 64 2.09 4.62 -16.59
C THR A 64 3.45 4.35 -15.94
N LYS A 65 3.51 4.27 -14.61
CA LYS A 65 4.76 4.24 -13.84
C LYS A 65 4.74 3.27 -12.66
N ARG A 66 3.71 2.43 -12.55
CA ARG A 66 3.70 1.37 -11.53
C ARG A 66 4.87 0.43 -11.76
N HIS A 67 5.45 -0.02 -10.66
CA HIS A 67 6.47 -1.04 -10.65
C HIS A 67 5.82 -2.41 -10.77
N ALA A 68 6.55 -3.38 -11.34
CA ALA A 68 6.01 -4.68 -11.69
C ALA A 68 5.85 -5.65 -10.49
N PHE A 69 6.14 -5.18 -9.27
CA PHE A 69 5.88 -5.96 -8.06
C PHE A 69 4.46 -5.75 -7.54
N HIS A 70 3.92 -6.80 -6.95
CA HIS A 70 2.61 -6.85 -6.33
C HIS A 70 2.76 -7.08 -4.83
N VAL A 71 1.70 -6.80 -4.09
CA VAL A 71 1.63 -7.06 -2.64
C VAL A 71 0.43 -7.95 -2.38
N ALA A 72 0.58 -8.99 -1.58
CA ALA A 72 -0.53 -9.83 -1.13
C ALA A 72 -0.63 -9.84 0.39
N ILE A 73 -1.85 -9.86 0.93
CA ILE A 73 -2.08 -9.81 2.38
C ILE A 73 -3.17 -10.81 2.75
N GLU A 74 -2.85 -11.72 3.66
CA GLU A 74 -3.83 -12.62 4.25
C GLU A 74 -4.76 -11.89 5.24
N ASN A 75 -6.07 -12.11 5.09
CA ASN A 75 -7.11 -11.45 5.87
C ASN A 75 -8.06 -12.49 6.50
N TRP A 76 -7.63 -13.13 7.59
CA TRP A 76 -8.42 -14.17 8.26
C TRP A 76 -9.06 -13.73 9.57
N GLN A 77 -8.39 -12.89 10.36
CA GLN A 77 -8.85 -12.49 11.70
C GLN A 77 -8.82 -10.97 11.90
N HIS A 78 -7.64 -10.38 11.88
CA HIS A 78 -7.40 -8.97 12.20
C HIS A 78 -6.88 -8.21 10.99
N ASP A 79 -7.54 -7.10 10.66
CA ASP A 79 -7.33 -6.34 9.42
C ASP A 79 -6.74 -4.94 9.64
N MET A 80 -6.29 -4.63 10.87
CA MET A 80 -5.86 -3.27 11.25
C MET A 80 -4.68 -2.75 10.41
N ASN A 81 -3.81 -3.63 9.92
CA ASN A 81 -2.64 -3.25 9.13
C ASN A 81 -2.95 -3.10 7.63
N ILE A 82 -4.05 -3.68 7.12
CA ILE A 82 -4.29 -3.78 5.67
C ILE A 82 -4.35 -2.39 5.02
N GLY A 83 -5.04 -1.44 5.64
CA GLY A 83 -5.08 -0.07 5.12
C GLY A 83 -3.70 0.59 5.05
N SER A 84 -2.85 0.42 6.08
CA SER A 84 -1.50 0.97 6.07
C SER A 84 -0.63 0.32 5.00
N ILE A 85 -0.75 -1.00 4.79
CA ILE A 85 -0.03 -1.70 3.73
C ILE A 85 -0.48 -1.23 2.34
N VAL A 86 -1.79 -1.06 2.10
CA VAL A 86 -2.32 -0.50 0.85
C VAL A 86 -1.78 0.91 0.59
N ARG A 87 -1.66 1.72 1.64
CA ARG A 87 -1.07 3.06 1.54
C ARG A 87 0.41 3.00 1.17
N SER A 88 1.20 2.12 1.80
CA SER A 88 2.61 1.91 1.45
C SER A 88 2.77 1.40 0.02
N ALA A 89 1.92 0.47 -0.41
CA ALA A 89 1.92 -0.05 -1.78
C ALA A 89 1.68 1.06 -2.80
N ASN A 90 0.72 1.95 -2.57
CA ASN A 90 0.52 3.11 -3.44
C ASN A 90 1.71 4.09 -3.40
N ALA A 91 2.27 4.36 -2.22
CA ALA A 91 3.41 5.26 -2.06
C ALA A 91 4.66 4.76 -2.79
N PHE A 92 4.88 3.44 -2.81
CA PHE A 92 5.94 2.78 -3.58
C PHE A 92 5.50 2.36 -4.98
N ALA A 93 4.37 2.86 -5.48
CA ALA A 93 3.86 2.58 -6.82
C ALA A 93 3.79 1.09 -7.19
N ALA A 94 3.47 0.21 -6.23
CA ALA A 94 3.19 -1.19 -6.49
C ALA A 94 2.07 -1.33 -7.53
N ASP A 95 2.14 -2.37 -8.37
CA ASP A 95 1.14 -2.64 -9.39
C ASP A 95 -0.24 -2.85 -8.75
N THR A 96 -0.39 -3.95 -8.02
CA THR A 96 -1.65 -4.39 -7.44
C THR A 96 -1.48 -4.89 -6.01
N VAL A 97 -2.49 -4.64 -5.18
CA VAL A 97 -2.64 -5.25 -3.85
C VAL A 97 -3.68 -6.36 -3.90
N HIS A 98 -3.31 -7.55 -3.44
CA HIS A 98 -4.16 -8.72 -3.36
C HIS A 98 -4.61 -8.94 -1.92
N ILE A 99 -5.92 -8.98 -1.70
CA ILE A 99 -6.51 -9.36 -0.41
C ILE A 99 -6.91 -10.82 -0.49
N VAL A 100 -6.31 -11.67 0.34
CA VAL A 100 -6.56 -13.12 0.35
C VAL A 100 -7.40 -13.47 1.58
N GLY A 101 -8.49 -14.20 1.40
CA GLY A 101 -9.41 -14.56 2.47
C GLY A 101 -10.63 -13.64 2.54
N ARG A 102 -10.87 -12.99 3.69
CA ARG A 102 -12.06 -12.14 3.87
C ARG A 102 -12.02 -10.95 2.90
N ARG A 103 -13.11 -10.73 2.18
CA ARG A 103 -13.23 -9.61 1.23
C ARG A 103 -13.25 -8.22 1.88
N ARG A 104 -13.85 -8.12 3.07
CA ARG A 104 -13.95 -6.85 3.80
C ARG A 104 -12.73 -6.68 4.70
N TRP A 105 -12.19 -5.48 4.72
CA TRP A 105 -11.03 -5.10 5.51
C TRP A 105 -11.11 -3.63 5.95
N ASN A 106 -10.36 -3.28 6.99
CA ASN A 106 -10.33 -1.95 7.57
C ASN A 106 -9.52 -0.96 6.73
N LYS A 107 -10.24 -0.05 6.09
CA LYS A 107 -9.68 0.98 5.19
C LYS A 107 -9.10 2.21 5.90
N ARG A 108 -9.24 2.32 7.23
CA ARG A 108 -8.88 3.54 7.97
C ARG A 108 -7.41 3.92 7.76
N GLY A 109 -6.50 2.94 7.83
CA GLY A 109 -5.07 3.17 7.60
C GLY A 109 -4.71 3.60 6.18
N ALA A 110 -5.60 3.34 5.20
CA ALA A 110 -5.36 3.70 3.81
C ALA A 110 -5.48 5.20 3.55
N MET A 111 -6.16 5.96 4.42
CA MET A 111 -6.37 7.40 4.22
C MET A 111 -6.95 7.74 2.83
N VAL A 112 -7.92 6.93 2.37
CA VAL A 112 -8.58 7.01 1.04
C VAL A 112 -7.67 6.65 -0.14
N THR A 113 -6.39 6.36 0.11
CA THR A 113 -5.44 5.94 -0.92
C THR A 113 -5.82 4.62 -1.61
N ASP A 114 -6.67 3.81 -0.96
CA ASP A 114 -7.24 2.59 -1.55
C ASP A 114 -8.05 2.85 -2.83
N ARG A 115 -8.50 4.09 -3.06
CA ARG A 115 -9.20 4.47 -4.29
C ARG A 115 -8.28 4.71 -5.48
N TYR A 116 -6.99 4.94 -5.25
CA TYR A 116 -5.99 5.15 -6.30
C TYR A 116 -5.10 3.91 -6.52
N GLN A 117 -5.38 2.81 -5.81
CA GLN A 117 -4.60 1.58 -5.86
C GLN A 117 -5.46 0.46 -6.45
N HIS A 118 -4.87 -0.35 -7.33
CA HIS A 118 -5.52 -1.58 -7.78
C HIS A 118 -5.60 -2.56 -6.62
N VAL A 119 -6.81 -3.02 -6.32
CA VAL A 119 -7.07 -4.00 -5.25
C VAL A 119 -7.88 -5.15 -5.81
N VAL A 120 -7.30 -6.35 -5.77
CA VAL A 120 -7.91 -7.61 -6.21
C VAL A 120 -8.19 -8.48 -4.99
N HIS A 121 -9.33 -9.19 -4.99
CA HIS A 121 -9.71 -10.10 -3.92
C HIS A 121 -9.64 -11.55 -4.39
N HIS A 122 -9.05 -12.39 -3.55
CA HIS A 122 -9.02 -13.84 -3.71
C HIS A 122 -9.65 -14.48 -2.48
N GLU A 123 -10.55 -15.45 -2.66
CA GLU A 123 -11.26 -16.07 -1.53
C GLU A 123 -10.35 -16.99 -0.70
N THR A 124 -9.37 -17.64 -1.33
CA THR A 124 -8.47 -18.61 -0.70
C THR A 124 -7.02 -18.43 -1.15
N VAL A 125 -6.07 -19.04 -0.42
CA VAL A 125 -4.65 -19.04 -0.80
C VAL A 125 -4.47 -19.79 -2.12
N GLU A 126 -5.17 -20.91 -2.33
CA GLU A 126 -5.09 -21.66 -3.58
C GLU A 126 -5.54 -20.83 -4.79
N ALA A 127 -6.61 -20.04 -4.66
CA ALA A 127 -7.09 -19.16 -5.72
C ALA A 127 -6.06 -18.06 -6.05
N PHE A 128 -5.46 -17.47 -5.01
CA PHE A 128 -4.39 -16.47 -5.17
C PHE A 128 -3.15 -17.06 -5.86
N ILE A 129 -2.72 -18.25 -5.46
CA ILE A 129 -1.55 -18.92 -6.05
C ILE A 129 -1.82 -19.38 -7.49
N ALA A 130 -3.04 -19.83 -7.78
CA ALA A 130 -3.44 -20.16 -9.15
C ALA A 130 -3.32 -18.93 -10.06
N TRP A 131 -3.74 -17.75 -9.58
CA TRP A 131 -3.54 -16.49 -10.29
C TRP A 131 -2.05 -16.14 -10.44
N ALA A 132 -1.27 -16.21 -9.36
CA ALA A 132 0.15 -15.85 -9.41
C ALA A 132 0.92 -16.72 -10.44
N ARG A 133 0.61 -18.02 -10.48
CA ARG A 133 1.17 -18.96 -11.47
C ARG A 133 0.71 -18.66 -12.89
N SER A 134 -0.55 -18.25 -13.11
CA SER A 134 -1.01 -17.91 -14.46
C SER A 134 -0.36 -16.62 -14.99
N GLU A 135 0.06 -15.73 -14.11
CA GLU A 135 0.74 -14.47 -14.44
C GLU A 135 2.28 -14.58 -14.43
N ASP A 136 2.82 -15.80 -14.21
CA ASP A 136 4.25 -16.08 -14.07
C ASP A 136 4.92 -15.18 -13.01
N MET A 137 4.26 -15.05 -11.85
CA MET A 137 4.70 -14.20 -10.75
C MET A 137 5.17 -15.02 -9.55
N PRO A 138 6.48 -15.01 -9.22
CA PRO A 138 6.97 -15.67 -8.03
C PRO A 138 6.42 -14.99 -6.77
N VAL A 139 6.00 -15.80 -5.79
CA VAL A 139 5.44 -15.35 -4.52
C VAL A 139 6.49 -15.50 -3.42
N LEU A 140 6.87 -14.37 -2.83
CA LEU A 140 7.83 -14.29 -1.74
C LEU A 140 7.09 -13.97 -0.45
N ALA A 141 6.95 -14.96 0.44
CA ALA A 141 6.35 -14.73 1.75
C ALA A 141 7.32 -13.99 2.67
N ILE A 142 6.82 -13.01 3.41
CA ILE A 142 7.60 -12.23 4.38
C ILE A 142 7.18 -12.63 5.79
N ASP A 143 7.99 -13.47 6.43
CA ASP A 143 7.77 -13.97 7.79
C ASP A 143 9.06 -14.50 8.43
N ASN A 144 9.11 -14.62 9.76
CA ASN A 144 10.27 -15.08 10.51
C ASN A 144 10.14 -16.54 10.99
N VAL A 145 9.65 -17.40 10.10
CA VAL A 145 9.49 -18.85 10.33
C VAL A 145 10.80 -19.62 10.07
N PRO A 146 10.98 -20.82 10.64
CA PRO A 146 12.18 -21.62 10.40
C PRO A 146 12.44 -21.88 8.91
N GLY A 147 13.68 -21.66 8.47
CA GLY A 147 14.10 -21.87 7.07
C GLY A 147 13.95 -20.66 6.16
N CYS A 148 13.56 -19.50 6.69
CA CYS A 148 13.58 -18.24 5.96
C CYS A 148 15.00 -17.79 5.60
N VAL A 149 15.09 -16.90 4.61
CA VAL A 149 16.33 -16.27 4.16
C VAL A 149 16.28 -14.77 4.50
N PRO A 150 17.37 -14.18 5.03
CA PRO A 150 17.41 -12.74 5.26
C PRO A 150 17.18 -11.96 3.97
N ILE A 151 16.16 -11.10 3.95
CA ILE A 151 15.77 -10.30 2.79
C ILE A 151 16.91 -9.39 2.33
N GLU A 152 17.79 -8.98 3.25
CA GLU A 152 18.96 -8.16 2.96
C GLU A 152 19.99 -8.89 2.08
N THR A 153 19.89 -10.21 1.96
CA THR A 153 20.81 -11.06 1.18
C THR A 153 20.15 -11.67 -0.06
N TYR A 154 18.88 -11.36 -0.30
CA TYR A 154 18.09 -11.95 -1.37
C TYR A 154 17.96 -10.99 -2.55
N GLU A 155 18.22 -11.48 -3.76
CA GLU A 155 17.95 -10.77 -5.00
C GLU A 155 16.45 -10.89 -5.32
N LEU A 156 15.69 -9.83 -5.05
CA LEU A 156 14.26 -9.80 -5.30
C LEU A 156 14.03 -9.74 -6.82
N PRO A 157 13.18 -10.59 -7.41
CA PRO A 157 12.81 -10.47 -8.81
C PRO A 157 12.07 -9.14 -9.06
N GLU A 158 12.32 -8.51 -10.21
CA GLU A 158 11.61 -7.30 -10.62
C GLU A 158 10.08 -7.52 -10.67
N ARG A 159 9.66 -8.68 -11.18
CA ARG A 159 8.28 -9.15 -11.17
C ARG A 159 8.11 -10.19 -10.07
N CYS A 160 7.44 -9.83 -8.98
CA CYS A 160 7.14 -10.75 -7.88
C CYS A 160 5.91 -10.30 -7.09
N VAL A 161 5.40 -11.17 -6.22
CA VAL A 161 4.40 -10.83 -5.21
C VAL A 161 5.04 -10.93 -3.83
N LEU A 162 5.04 -9.83 -3.08
CA LEU A 162 5.42 -9.81 -1.68
C LEU A 162 4.19 -10.18 -0.82
N LEU A 163 4.18 -11.38 -0.25
CA LEU A 163 3.06 -11.93 0.52
C LEU A 163 3.27 -11.70 2.02
N PHE A 164 2.28 -11.10 2.67
CA PHE A 164 2.27 -10.83 4.10
C PHE A 164 1.14 -11.59 4.78
N GLY A 165 1.46 -12.11 5.96
CA GLY A 165 0.49 -12.74 6.85
C GLY A 165 -0.36 -11.72 7.60
N GLN A 166 -1.27 -12.26 8.41
CA GLN A 166 -2.06 -11.45 9.34
C GLN A 166 -1.30 -11.22 10.67
N GLU A 167 -1.68 -10.17 11.39
CA GLU A 167 -1.12 -9.90 12.73
C GLU A 167 -1.36 -11.09 13.68
N GLY A 168 -0.30 -11.52 14.37
CA GLY A 168 -0.33 -12.63 15.33
C GLY A 168 0.25 -13.92 14.73
N PRO A 169 -0.56 -14.76 14.03
CA PRO A 169 -0.08 -16.02 13.45
C PRO A 169 0.98 -15.89 12.36
N GLY A 170 1.13 -14.72 11.73
CA GLY A 170 1.98 -14.55 10.55
C GLY A 170 1.32 -15.12 9.30
N VAL A 171 2.17 -15.54 8.35
CA VAL A 171 1.80 -16.20 7.10
C VAL A 171 1.32 -17.62 7.41
N SER A 172 0.21 -18.04 6.81
CA SER A 172 -0.31 -19.39 6.99
C SER A 172 0.67 -20.46 6.50
N ALA A 173 0.64 -21.65 7.11
CA ALA A 173 1.49 -22.76 6.70
C ALA A 173 1.27 -23.16 5.22
N GLU A 174 0.03 -23.04 4.75
CA GLU A 174 -0.33 -23.25 3.35
C GLU A 174 0.38 -22.24 2.44
N ALA A 175 0.33 -20.95 2.79
CA ALA A 175 1.03 -19.90 2.05
C ALA A 175 2.56 -20.08 2.06
N VAL A 176 3.14 -20.51 3.18
CA VAL A 176 4.57 -20.85 3.28
C VAL A 176 4.95 -21.99 2.32
N GLU A 177 4.13 -23.05 2.25
CA GLU A 177 4.41 -24.23 1.43
C GLU A 177 4.41 -23.92 -0.07
N VAL A 178 3.58 -22.99 -0.49
CA VAL A 178 3.37 -22.64 -1.91
C VAL A 178 4.18 -21.44 -2.37
N SER A 179 4.86 -20.73 -1.47
CA SER A 179 5.77 -19.62 -1.81
C SER A 179 7.09 -20.11 -2.40
N ASP A 180 7.61 -19.36 -3.37
CA ASP A 180 8.89 -19.63 -4.02
C ASP A 180 10.08 -19.38 -3.07
N ALA A 181 9.92 -18.44 -2.15
CA ALA A 181 10.82 -18.25 -1.02
C ALA A 181 10.08 -17.67 0.18
N VAL A 182 10.62 -17.90 1.37
CA VAL A 182 10.22 -17.22 2.60
C VAL A 182 11.38 -16.35 3.07
N LEU A 183 11.15 -15.05 3.19
CA LEU A 183 12.16 -14.07 3.53
C LEU A 183 11.84 -13.45 4.90
N GLU A 184 12.87 -13.25 5.70
CA GLU A 184 12.74 -12.51 6.96
C GLU A 184 13.45 -11.16 6.87
N ILE A 185 12.94 -10.19 7.62
CA ILE A 185 13.68 -8.95 7.88
C ILE A 185 14.53 -9.18 9.12
N SER A 186 15.84 -8.94 9.02
CA SER A 186 16.77 -9.15 10.11
C SER A 186 16.42 -8.25 11.30
N GLN A 187 16.23 -8.83 12.48
CA GLN A 187 15.88 -8.12 13.71
C GLN A 187 16.96 -8.30 14.79
N PHE A 188 17.35 -7.21 15.43
CA PHE A 188 18.43 -7.18 16.43
C PHE A 188 17.95 -6.75 17.83
N GLY A 189 16.63 -6.61 18.00
CA GLY A 189 15.98 -6.19 19.25
C GLY A 189 15.44 -7.36 20.08
N SER A 190 14.67 -7.03 21.12
CA SER A 190 14.06 -8.01 22.03
C SER A 190 12.65 -8.46 21.65
N THR A 191 12.04 -7.85 20.62
CA THR A 191 10.72 -8.23 20.13
C THR A 191 10.77 -9.54 19.35
N ARG A 192 9.65 -10.28 19.34
CA ARG A 192 9.51 -11.47 18.50
C ARG A 192 9.37 -11.13 17.03
N SER A 193 8.71 -10.02 16.73
CA SER A 193 8.47 -9.56 15.36
C SER A 193 8.25 -8.05 15.32
N ILE A 194 8.42 -7.48 14.12
CA ILE A 194 8.00 -6.12 13.79
C ILE A 194 6.52 -6.15 13.35
N ASN A 195 5.84 -5.01 13.48
CA ASN A 195 4.47 -4.86 12.99
C ASN A 195 4.38 -5.19 11.49
N ALA A 196 3.30 -5.87 11.07
CA ALA A 196 3.16 -6.34 9.68
C ALA A 196 3.14 -5.19 8.65
N SER A 197 2.57 -4.02 8.96
CA SER A 197 2.60 -2.88 8.04
C SER A 197 4.01 -2.28 7.90
N ALA A 198 4.80 -2.30 8.97
CA ALA A 198 6.20 -1.90 8.92
C ALA A 198 7.05 -2.92 8.16
N ALA A 199 6.81 -4.23 8.37
CA ALA A 199 7.45 -5.27 7.57
C ALA A 199 7.19 -5.08 6.08
N ALA A 200 5.93 -4.80 5.71
CA ALA A 200 5.55 -4.56 4.33
C ALA A 200 6.25 -3.33 3.74
N ALA A 201 6.30 -2.22 4.48
CA ALA A 201 7.01 -1.03 4.04
C ALA A 201 8.51 -1.29 3.83
N VAL A 202 9.16 -2.04 4.72
CA VAL A 202 10.58 -2.42 4.58
C VAL A 202 10.79 -3.31 3.36
N ALA A 203 9.99 -4.37 3.19
CA ALA A 203 10.13 -5.28 2.05
C ALA A 203 9.91 -4.59 0.70
N MET A 204 8.88 -3.74 0.59
CA MET A 204 8.65 -2.92 -0.61
C MET A 204 9.81 -1.96 -0.87
N HIS A 205 10.32 -1.29 0.17
CA HIS A 205 11.46 -0.40 0.02
C HIS A 205 12.74 -1.15 -0.37
N THR A 206 12.95 -2.38 0.13
CA THR A 206 14.07 -3.23 -0.30
C THR A 206 13.97 -3.56 -1.78
N TRP A 207 12.76 -3.86 -2.30
CA TRP A 207 12.56 -4.03 -3.75
C TRP A 207 12.92 -2.74 -4.50
N VAL A 208 12.44 -1.60 -4.02
CA VAL A 208 12.70 -0.29 -4.63
C VAL A 208 14.21 0.00 -4.70
N LEU A 209 14.97 -0.28 -3.65
CA LEU A 209 16.43 -0.10 -3.64
C LEU A 209 17.17 -0.98 -4.66
N GLN A 210 16.59 -2.12 -5.05
CA GLN A 210 17.19 -3.03 -6.02
C GLN A 210 16.82 -2.68 -7.47
N HIS A 211 15.67 -2.07 -7.71
CA HIS A 211 15.08 -1.94 -9.06
C HIS A 211 14.79 -0.51 -9.53
N VAL A 212 14.84 0.49 -8.64
CA VAL A 212 14.54 1.89 -9.00
C VAL A 212 15.82 2.70 -9.07
N ASP A 213 15.99 3.43 -10.17
CA ASP A 213 17.08 4.40 -10.32
C ASP A 213 16.74 5.71 -9.60
N PHE A 214 17.71 6.21 -8.83
CA PHE A 214 17.61 7.44 -8.05
C PHE A 214 18.51 8.57 -8.59
N ALA A 215 19.22 8.31 -9.70
CA ALA A 215 20.14 9.26 -10.33
C ALA A 215 19.44 10.27 -11.26
#